data_AF-A0A9E3QVK8-F1
#
_entry.id   AF-A0A9E3QVK8-F1
#
_cell.length_a   1.000
_cell.length_b   1.000
_cell.length_c   1.000
_cell.angle_alpha   90.00
_cell.angle_beta   90.00
_cell.angle_gamma   90.00
#
_symmetry.space_group_name_H-M   'P 1'
#
loop_
_entity.id
_entity.type
_entity.pdbx_description
1 polymer ?
#
loop_
_entity_poly.entity_id
_entity_poly.type
_entity_poly.pdbx_seq_one_letter_code
_entity_poly.pdbx_strand_id
1 'polypeptide(L)'
;GGGSAGGGSAGGGSADAGPAPVLTALGPSSTARDAGPSGFYVNLAGSSFTSPMSWSVNGKSRGGAVFVDAGLVRGFVDRSITSTAGTYAFSVQNQGGLSSSAVTFTVTGSNPVPVGNAITPSSLGQGSGATGATISGSDLISGTTITASNGQTTYPLTPPDPSGNPSQTTVLLPEAMLATPGLWTITLVTPAPGGGTSTVDGGFTVVAGNPTPAVRSWTPYLLVSDGGAQDLTISGTGFYQGSAVVDQTSLATFPTVSATSTSLVVTVPADHVALDGFRTLRVVNAAPGGGQSNLFQVSVKVKPTLSQVSPSTATANSGAVLTLTGTGFVPNFSFVQLRCPAPGCSMLADGGYLPTRTIYLAVSSDTQGTLDLTPTQIPTAGTYGVAVSIEGGHTSNELPLTVQ
;
A
#
# COMPACT_ATOMS: atom_id res chain seq x y z
N GLY A 1 89.96 75.42 -43.53
CA GLY A 1 89.98 74.00 -43.92
C GLY A 1 89.01 73.26 -43.02
N GLY A 2 88.09 72.45 -43.49
CA GLY A 2 88.22 71.52 -44.61
C GLY A 2 88.49 70.12 -44.07
N GLY A 3 87.40 69.38 -43.81
CA GLY A 3 87.29 67.91 -43.87
C GLY A 3 87.96 67.04 -42.80
N SER A 4 87.17 66.20 -42.12
CA SER A 4 87.31 64.73 -42.26
C SER A 4 86.09 64.03 -41.66
N ALA A 5 85.56 63.05 -42.40
CA ALA A 5 84.44 62.20 -42.05
C ALA A 5 84.89 61.05 -41.13
N GLY A 6 84.03 60.67 -40.18
CA GLY A 6 84.13 59.43 -39.42
C GLY A 6 82.75 58.79 -39.37
N GLY A 7 82.53 57.78 -40.20
CA GLY A 7 81.31 56.97 -40.18
C GLY A 7 81.25 56.13 -38.92
N GLY A 8 80.18 56.28 -38.15
CA GLY A 8 79.80 55.38 -37.06
C GLY A 8 78.70 54.45 -37.53
N SER A 9 79.05 53.20 -37.84
CA SER A 9 78.11 52.09 -37.96
C SER A 9 77.55 51.80 -36.57
N ALA A 10 76.29 52.17 -36.31
CA ALA A 10 75.56 51.71 -35.14
C ALA A 10 74.88 50.39 -35.49
N GLY A 11 75.61 49.29 -35.28
CA GLY A 11 75.01 47.98 -35.08
C GLY A 11 74.22 47.97 -33.79
N GLY A 12 72.92 48.27 -33.86
CA GLY A 12 71.95 47.97 -32.82
C GLY A 12 71.31 46.63 -33.14
N GLY A 13 71.72 45.58 -32.44
CA GLY A 13 71.31 44.21 -32.68
C GLY A 13 69.79 44.04 -32.66
N SER A 14 69.27 43.30 -33.64
CA SER A 14 68.01 42.61 -33.49
C SER A 14 68.10 41.80 -32.20
N ALA A 15 67.27 42.14 -31.22
CA ALA A 15 67.05 41.27 -30.06
C ALA A 15 66.68 39.90 -30.63
N ASP A 16 67.57 38.93 -30.46
CA ASP A 16 67.33 37.55 -30.87
C ASP A 16 66.03 37.12 -30.18
N ALA A 17 64.98 36.94 -30.98
CA ALA A 17 63.69 36.50 -30.47
C ALA A 17 63.94 35.09 -29.96
N GLY A 18 64.02 34.92 -28.64
CA GLY A 18 64.23 33.62 -28.01
C GLY A 18 63.25 32.57 -28.54
N PRO A 19 63.52 31.26 -28.33
CA PRO A 19 62.76 30.19 -28.97
C PRO A 19 61.25 30.33 -28.75
N ALA A 20 60.47 29.95 -29.76
CA ALA A 20 59.01 29.93 -29.65
C ALA A 20 58.59 28.99 -28.50
N PRO A 21 57.72 29.44 -27.58
CA PRO A 21 57.25 28.59 -26.50
C PRO A 21 56.35 27.48 -27.05
N VAL A 22 56.39 26.29 -26.46
CA VAL A 22 55.50 25.18 -26.79
C VAL A 22 54.62 24.89 -25.59
N LEU A 23 53.30 24.96 -25.77
CA LEU A 23 52.33 24.58 -24.74
C LEU A 23 51.76 23.20 -25.13
N THR A 24 51.83 22.24 -24.21
CA THR A 24 51.46 20.84 -24.46
C THR A 24 50.24 20.39 -23.67
N ALA A 25 50.06 20.89 -22.44
CA ALA A 25 48.97 20.46 -21.57
C ALA A 25 48.54 21.55 -20.58
N LEU A 26 47.31 21.40 -20.08
CA LEU A 26 46.70 22.20 -19.03
C LEU A 26 46.22 21.29 -17.89
N GLY A 27 46.54 21.65 -16.65
CA GLY A 27 46.09 20.92 -15.47
C GLY A 27 45.50 21.85 -14.40
N PRO A 28 44.18 21.79 -14.11
CA PRO A 28 43.14 21.04 -14.82
C PRO A 28 42.84 21.58 -16.24
N SER A 29 42.28 20.76 -17.12
CA SER A 29 41.87 21.15 -18.49
C SER A 29 40.39 21.55 -18.62
N SER A 30 39.62 21.47 -17.53
CA SER A 30 38.23 21.91 -17.48
C SER A 30 37.83 22.38 -16.10
N THR A 31 36.72 23.12 -16.02
CA THR A 31 36.10 23.55 -14.77
C THR A 31 34.60 23.81 -14.95
N ALA A 32 33.89 23.89 -13.83
CA ALA A 32 32.52 24.36 -13.76
C ALA A 32 32.40 25.84 -14.12
N ARG A 33 31.29 26.24 -14.74
CA ARG A 33 30.88 27.64 -14.73
C ARG A 33 30.83 28.16 -13.28
N ASP A 34 31.34 29.37 -13.08
CA ASP A 34 31.37 30.07 -11.79
C ASP A 34 32.17 29.33 -10.68
N ALA A 35 33.14 28.50 -11.04
CA ALA A 35 33.97 27.74 -10.10
C ALA A 35 34.74 28.65 -9.11
N GLY A 36 34.44 28.48 -7.82
CA GLY A 36 35.12 29.14 -6.71
C GLY A 36 34.72 30.62 -6.52
N PRO A 37 34.87 31.17 -5.29
CA PRO A 37 34.53 32.56 -5.02
C PRO A 37 35.49 33.58 -5.67
N SER A 38 36.74 33.19 -5.98
CA SER A 38 37.77 34.11 -6.50
C SER A 38 38.55 33.62 -7.73
N GLY A 39 38.33 32.40 -8.24
CA GLY A 39 39.15 31.77 -9.28
C GLY A 39 40.22 30.81 -8.72
N PHE A 40 41.07 30.25 -9.60
CA PHE A 40 42.08 29.24 -9.26
C PHE A 40 43.27 29.27 -10.23
N TYR A 41 44.39 28.64 -9.86
CA TYR A 41 45.53 28.49 -10.76
C TYR A 41 45.41 27.22 -11.61
N VAL A 42 45.76 27.33 -12.89
CA VAL A 42 46.02 26.18 -13.79
C VAL A 42 47.51 26.08 -14.09
N ASN A 43 47.99 24.84 -14.24
CA ASN A 43 49.34 24.54 -14.69
C ASN A 43 49.37 24.46 -16.22
N LEU A 44 50.13 25.33 -16.85
CA LEU A 44 50.44 25.35 -18.27
C LEU A 44 51.78 24.64 -18.48
N ALA A 45 51.73 23.37 -18.89
CA ALA A 45 52.91 22.53 -19.08
C ALA A 45 53.39 22.57 -20.53
N GLY A 46 54.71 22.68 -20.72
CA GLY A 46 55.29 22.92 -22.03
C GLY A 46 56.81 22.90 -22.05
N SER A 47 57.40 23.68 -22.96
CA SER A 47 58.84 23.87 -23.07
C SER A 47 59.17 25.26 -23.63
N SER A 48 60.42 25.68 -23.43
CA SER A 48 60.97 26.94 -23.94
C SER A 48 60.27 28.19 -23.42
N PHE A 49 59.64 28.15 -22.24
CA PHE A 49 59.10 29.36 -21.62
C PHE A 49 60.24 30.26 -21.12
N THR A 50 60.12 31.57 -21.34
CA THR A 50 61.08 32.57 -20.84
C THR A 50 60.42 33.54 -19.87
N SER A 51 61.24 34.29 -19.12
CA SER A 51 60.77 35.39 -18.26
C SER A 51 61.39 36.71 -18.72
N PRO A 52 60.61 37.78 -18.94
CA PRO A 52 59.16 37.87 -18.79
C PRO A 52 58.40 37.16 -19.93
N MET A 53 57.21 36.62 -19.60
CA MET A 53 56.24 36.10 -20.56
C MET A 53 54.85 36.68 -20.30
N SER A 54 53.96 36.55 -21.28
CA SER A 54 52.53 36.77 -21.08
C SER A 54 51.76 35.51 -21.45
N TRP A 55 50.57 35.35 -20.88
CA TRP A 55 49.65 34.30 -21.28
C TRP A 55 48.34 34.92 -21.71
N SER A 56 47.64 34.23 -22.61
CA SER A 56 46.40 34.73 -23.19
C SER A 56 45.30 33.68 -23.14
N VAL A 57 44.07 34.16 -23.05
CA VAL A 57 42.86 33.35 -23.17
C VAL A 57 42.04 33.92 -24.33
N ASN A 58 41.76 33.09 -25.34
CA ASN A 58 41.15 33.49 -26.61
C ASN A 58 41.89 34.68 -27.26
N GLY A 59 43.23 34.67 -27.20
CA GLY A 59 44.09 35.72 -27.76
C GLY A 59 44.15 37.02 -26.95
N LYS A 60 43.43 37.13 -25.83
CA LYS A 60 43.49 38.30 -24.92
C LYS A 60 44.43 38.02 -23.75
N SER A 61 45.45 38.86 -23.58
CA SER A 61 46.42 38.77 -22.48
C SER A 61 45.73 38.84 -21.10
N ARG A 62 46.19 38.04 -20.15
CA ARG A 62 45.64 37.93 -18.79
C ARG A 62 46.71 38.20 -17.73
N GLY A 63 46.28 38.77 -16.60
CA GLY A 63 47.14 38.98 -15.43
C GLY A 63 47.34 37.68 -14.62
N GLY A 64 48.20 37.73 -13.60
CA GLY A 64 48.35 36.62 -12.64
C GLY A 64 49.11 35.40 -13.17
N ALA A 65 49.93 35.57 -14.20
CA ALA A 65 50.87 34.53 -14.65
C ALA A 65 52.07 34.45 -13.70
N VAL A 66 52.47 33.23 -13.34
CA VAL A 66 53.68 32.96 -12.57
C VAL A 66 54.56 32.02 -13.38
N PHE A 67 55.69 32.52 -13.85
CA PHE A 67 56.74 31.69 -14.44
C PHE A 67 57.35 30.83 -13.33
N VAL A 68 57.37 29.50 -13.53
CA VAL A 68 57.99 28.57 -12.59
C VAL A 68 59.36 28.14 -13.12
N ASP A 69 59.37 27.59 -14.34
CA ASP A 69 60.57 27.22 -15.08
C ASP A 69 60.27 27.16 -16.59
N ALA A 70 61.28 26.77 -17.40
CA ALA A 70 61.14 26.70 -18.85
C ALA A 70 60.09 25.69 -19.34
N GLY A 71 59.58 24.80 -18.49
CA GLY A 71 58.55 23.81 -18.80
C GLY A 71 57.21 24.02 -18.08
N LEU A 72 57.11 24.97 -17.15
CA LEU A 72 55.89 25.22 -16.39
C LEU A 72 55.61 26.71 -16.16
N VAL A 73 54.39 27.11 -16.50
CA VAL A 73 53.78 28.38 -16.11
C VAL A 73 52.51 28.11 -15.31
N ARG A 74 52.23 28.91 -14.28
CA ARG A 74 50.92 28.92 -13.61
C ARG A 74 50.12 30.14 -14.06
N GLY A 75 48.93 29.93 -14.59
CA GLY A 75 48.00 30.98 -14.98
C GLY A 75 46.84 31.08 -14.01
N PHE A 76 46.51 32.28 -13.55
CA PHE A 76 45.34 32.50 -12.69
C PHE A 76 44.06 32.62 -13.51
N VAL A 77 43.19 31.63 -13.42
CA VAL A 77 41.86 31.64 -14.03
C VAL A 77 40.88 32.33 -13.08
N ASP A 78 40.56 33.58 -13.38
CA ASP A 78 39.60 34.38 -12.63
C ASP A 78 38.13 34.10 -13.05
N ARG A 79 37.18 34.58 -12.24
CA ARG A 79 35.73 34.33 -12.45
C ARG A 79 35.21 34.88 -13.79
N SER A 80 35.84 35.89 -14.39
CA SER A 80 35.44 36.41 -15.71
C SER A 80 35.69 35.42 -16.85
N ILE A 81 36.62 34.48 -16.68
CA ILE A 81 36.86 33.40 -17.63
C ILE A 81 35.79 32.32 -17.45
N THR A 82 35.42 32.00 -16.21
CA THR A 82 34.48 30.92 -15.88
C THR A 82 33.01 31.36 -15.84
N SER A 83 32.68 32.63 -16.06
CA SER A 83 31.29 33.13 -15.97
C SER A 83 30.41 32.75 -17.17
N THR A 84 31.02 32.26 -18.24
CA THR A 84 30.34 31.78 -19.45
C THR A 84 30.80 30.35 -19.75
N ALA A 85 29.86 29.46 -20.02
CA ALA A 85 30.22 28.11 -20.46
C ALA A 85 30.76 28.15 -21.89
N GLY A 86 31.77 27.32 -22.18
CA GLY A 86 32.37 27.26 -23.50
C GLY A 86 33.81 26.73 -23.49
N THR A 87 34.40 26.69 -24.68
CA THR A 87 35.80 26.30 -24.86
C THR A 87 36.65 27.55 -25.01
N TYR A 88 37.74 27.60 -24.23
CA TYR A 88 38.67 28.70 -24.17
C TYR A 88 40.04 28.23 -24.65
N ALA A 89 40.67 28.99 -25.53
CA ALA A 89 41.98 28.70 -26.09
C ALA A 89 43.07 29.41 -25.27
N PHE A 90 43.95 28.66 -24.62
CA PHE A 90 45.03 29.18 -23.78
C PHE A 90 46.35 29.13 -24.53
N SER A 91 47.13 30.20 -24.52
CA SER A 91 48.47 30.25 -25.12
C SER A 91 49.45 31.06 -24.28
N VAL A 92 50.74 30.80 -24.44
CA VAL A 92 51.84 31.54 -23.80
C VAL A 92 52.65 32.25 -24.86
N GLN A 93 53.07 33.48 -24.60
CA GLN A 93 53.89 34.31 -25.48
C GLN A 93 55.17 34.73 -24.75
N ASN A 94 56.32 34.41 -25.33
CA ASN A 94 57.64 34.81 -24.83
C ASN A 94 57.99 36.25 -25.22
N GLN A 95 58.99 36.84 -24.55
CA GLN A 95 59.58 38.11 -24.95
C GLN A 95 60.14 38.00 -26.38
N GLY A 96 59.69 38.88 -27.28
CA GLY A 96 59.95 38.79 -28.73
C GLY A 96 58.70 38.47 -29.57
N GLY A 97 57.56 38.19 -28.93
CA GLY A 97 56.26 38.11 -29.60
C GLY A 97 55.88 36.73 -30.14
N LEU A 98 56.75 35.72 -30.01
CA LEU A 98 56.45 34.35 -30.41
C LEU A 98 55.49 33.70 -29.41
N SER A 99 54.37 33.21 -29.93
CA SER A 99 53.30 32.55 -29.16
C SER A 99 53.28 31.05 -29.41
N SER A 100 52.90 30.29 -28.38
CA SER A 100 52.63 28.86 -28.51
C SER A 100 51.35 28.62 -29.32
N SER A 101 51.20 27.40 -29.83
CA SER A 101 49.87 26.88 -30.17
C SER A 101 48.95 26.92 -28.95
N ALA A 102 47.65 27.05 -29.17
CA ALA A 102 46.70 27.09 -28.08
C ALA A 102 46.31 25.69 -27.62
N VAL A 103 46.18 25.50 -26.30
CA VAL A 103 45.58 24.31 -25.68
C VAL A 103 44.19 24.69 -25.17
N THR A 104 43.23 23.78 -25.32
CA THR A 104 41.83 24.05 -24.94
C THR A 104 41.60 23.85 -23.45
N PHE A 105 40.79 24.74 -22.90
CA PHE A 105 40.25 24.68 -21.55
C PHE A 105 38.73 24.78 -21.62
N THR A 106 38.01 23.82 -21.05
CA THR A 106 36.54 23.79 -21.15
C THR A 106 35.88 24.25 -19.86
N VAL A 107 35.04 25.28 -19.96
CA VAL A 107 34.11 25.66 -18.90
C VAL A 107 32.78 24.97 -19.17
N THR A 108 32.42 23.98 -18.36
CA THR A 108 31.14 23.26 -18.51
C THR A 108 29.99 24.14 -18.03
N GLY A 109 28.80 23.96 -18.61
CA GLY A 109 27.57 24.56 -18.09
C GLY A 109 27.30 24.16 -16.64
N SER A 110 26.43 24.91 -15.96
CA SER A 110 25.89 24.54 -14.65
C SER A 110 24.74 23.57 -14.83
N ASN A 111 24.70 22.50 -14.04
CA ASN A 111 23.53 21.65 -13.93
C ASN A 111 22.38 22.46 -13.31
N PRO A 112 21.14 22.35 -13.82
CA PRO A 112 19.99 22.96 -13.20
C PRO A 112 19.67 22.32 -11.83
N VAL A 113 19.00 23.08 -10.97
CA VAL A 113 18.39 22.55 -9.72
C VAL A 113 17.19 21.70 -10.15
N PRO A 114 17.06 20.44 -9.71
CA PRO A 114 15.94 19.60 -10.12
C PRO A 114 14.64 20.14 -9.52
N VAL A 115 13.51 19.92 -10.17
CA VAL A 115 12.18 20.28 -9.64
C VAL A 115 11.30 19.04 -9.64
N GLY A 116 10.67 18.72 -8.50
CA GLY A 116 9.72 17.62 -8.36
C GLY A 116 8.31 18.15 -8.10
N ASN A 117 7.40 17.99 -9.06
CA ASN A 117 6.03 18.52 -8.96
C ASN A 117 5.05 17.49 -8.37
N ALA A 118 5.19 16.22 -8.70
CA ALA A 118 4.32 15.16 -8.17
C ALA A 118 4.98 13.78 -8.27
N ILE A 119 4.47 12.83 -7.50
CA ILE A 119 4.77 11.40 -7.63
C ILE A 119 3.45 10.63 -7.80
N THR A 120 3.41 9.71 -8.77
CA THR A 120 2.23 8.91 -9.11
C THR A 120 2.56 7.43 -9.07
N PRO A 121 1.85 6.60 -8.27
CA PRO A 121 0.84 7.01 -7.29
C PRO A 121 1.45 7.86 -6.17
N SER A 122 0.66 8.74 -5.57
CA SER A 122 1.10 9.60 -4.45
C SER A 122 0.96 8.90 -3.09
N SER A 123 0.28 7.76 -3.06
CA SER A 123 0.18 6.92 -1.87
C SER A 123 0.02 5.44 -2.21
N LEU A 124 0.48 4.59 -1.28
CA LEU A 124 0.26 3.15 -1.32
C LEU A 124 -0.07 2.65 0.08
N GLY A 125 -0.62 1.43 0.14
CA GLY A 125 -0.84 0.73 1.38
C GLY A 125 0.45 0.25 2.03
N GLN A 126 0.42 0.13 3.35
CA GLN A 126 1.44 -0.61 4.06
C GLN A 126 1.53 -2.04 3.50
N GLY A 127 2.75 -2.48 3.17
CA GLY A 127 3.00 -3.83 2.69
C GLY A 127 2.54 -4.11 1.25
N SER A 128 2.31 -3.08 0.42
CA SER A 128 1.94 -3.24 -1.00
C SER A 128 2.97 -3.98 -1.87
N GLY A 129 4.13 -4.39 -1.34
CA GLY A 129 5.25 -4.92 -2.12
C GLY A 129 5.97 -3.84 -2.91
N ALA A 130 7.18 -4.12 -3.40
CA ALA A 130 7.96 -3.17 -4.17
C ALA A 130 7.18 -2.70 -5.42
N THR A 131 7.05 -1.38 -5.60
CA THR A 131 6.15 -0.79 -6.60
C THR A 131 6.85 0.32 -7.39
N GLY A 132 6.66 0.34 -8.70
CA GLY A 132 7.12 1.44 -9.55
C GLY A 132 6.25 2.68 -9.36
N ALA A 133 6.87 3.85 -9.22
CA ALA A 133 6.20 5.14 -9.18
C ALA A 133 6.86 6.10 -10.16
N THR A 134 6.16 7.16 -10.54
CA THR A 134 6.63 8.12 -11.52
C THR A 134 6.65 9.50 -10.93
N ILE A 135 7.82 10.14 -10.92
CA ILE A 135 8.01 11.52 -10.48
C ILE A 135 7.95 12.43 -11.71
N SER A 136 7.03 13.39 -11.72
CA SER A 136 6.96 14.46 -12.73
C SER A 136 7.63 15.72 -12.22
N GLY A 137 8.23 16.49 -13.12
CA GLY A 137 9.08 17.61 -12.73
C GLY A 137 9.71 18.38 -13.88
N SER A 138 10.82 19.04 -13.59
CA SER A 138 11.76 19.57 -14.59
C SER A 138 13.19 19.29 -14.12
N ASP A 139 14.13 19.37 -15.05
CA ASP A 139 15.57 19.31 -14.75
C ASP A 139 16.02 18.00 -14.05
N LEU A 140 15.25 16.93 -14.23
CA LEU A 140 15.55 15.56 -13.78
C LEU A 140 16.57 14.91 -14.71
N ILE A 141 17.78 15.45 -14.72
CA ILE A 141 18.85 15.02 -15.62
C ILE A 141 19.49 13.70 -15.18
N SER A 142 20.23 13.07 -16.09
CA SER A 142 21.06 11.92 -15.73
C SER A 142 22.07 12.32 -14.64
N GLY A 143 22.15 11.52 -13.57
CA GLY A 143 22.95 11.81 -12.39
C GLY A 143 22.19 12.47 -11.23
N THR A 144 20.94 12.90 -11.42
CA THR A 144 20.07 13.26 -10.29
C THR A 144 19.84 12.03 -9.42
N THR A 145 20.24 12.11 -8.16
CA THR A 145 19.99 11.06 -7.16
C THR A 145 18.67 11.33 -6.45
N ILE A 146 17.96 10.26 -6.09
CA ILE A 146 16.63 10.33 -5.51
C ILE A 146 16.60 9.50 -4.23
N THR A 147 16.13 10.09 -3.14
CA THR A 147 15.98 9.39 -1.86
C THR A 147 14.61 9.65 -1.25
N ALA A 148 14.07 8.66 -0.56
CA ALA A 148 12.88 8.82 0.28
C ALA A 148 13.27 8.80 1.76
N SER A 149 12.80 9.73 2.57
CA SER A 149 13.02 9.75 4.01
C SER A 149 11.75 10.03 4.79
N ASN A 150 11.58 9.38 5.94
CA ASN A 150 10.54 9.67 6.92
C ASN A 150 11.10 10.35 8.19
N GLY A 151 12.33 10.88 8.12
CA GLY A 151 13.04 11.49 9.25
C GLY A 151 13.75 10.49 10.18
N GLN A 152 13.43 9.19 10.10
CA GLN A 152 14.09 8.13 10.86
C GLN A 152 14.92 7.20 9.98
N THR A 153 14.38 6.82 8.82
CA THR A 153 15.05 5.95 7.83
C THR A 153 15.06 6.66 6.49
N THR A 154 16.12 6.44 5.71
CA THR A 154 16.26 6.95 4.35
C THR A 154 16.57 5.80 3.41
N TYR A 155 15.84 5.74 2.30
CA TYR A 155 16.04 4.76 1.23
C TYR A 155 16.50 5.46 -0.06
N PRO A 156 17.54 4.95 -0.73
CA PRO A 156 17.81 5.35 -2.10
C PRO A 156 16.72 4.78 -3.01
N LEU A 157 16.17 5.62 -3.88
CA LEU A 157 15.22 5.21 -4.91
C LEU A 157 15.97 4.98 -6.22
N THR A 158 15.88 3.77 -6.77
CA THR A 158 16.57 3.43 -8.01
C THR A 158 15.72 3.87 -9.20
N PRO A 159 16.23 4.73 -10.10
CA PRO A 159 15.54 5.05 -11.34
C PRO A 159 15.54 3.82 -12.27
N PRO A 160 14.39 3.31 -12.75
CA PRO A 160 14.31 2.23 -13.73
C PRO A 160 14.88 2.62 -15.09
N ASP A 161 14.87 3.90 -15.45
CA ASP A 161 15.49 4.43 -16.67
C ASP A 161 15.61 5.96 -16.58
N PRO A 162 16.81 6.56 -16.67
CA PRO A 162 16.95 7.97 -17.03
C PRO A 162 16.64 8.07 -18.53
N SER A 163 15.38 7.82 -18.92
CA SER A 163 14.89 8.30 -20.22
C SER A 163 15.28 9.78 -20.22
N GLY A 164 16.06 10.25 -21.18
CA GLY A 164 16.61 11.61 -21.20
C GLY A 164 15.56 12.73 -21.26
N ASN A 165 14.32 12.45 -20.85
CA ASN A 165 13.24 13.35 -20.59
C ASN A 165 13.44 14.03 -19.22
N PRO A 166 13.92 15.28 -19.19
CA PRO A 166 14.15 16.02 -17.94
C PRO A 166 12.84 16.34 -17.20
N SER A 167 11.67 16.03 -17.77
CA SER A 167 10.37 16.32 -17.16
C SER A 167 9.76 15.17 -16.38
N GLN A 168 10.32 13.96 -16.44
CA GLN A 168 9.78 12.81 -15.73
C GLN A 168 10.81 11.70 -15.53
N THR A 169 10.77 11.04 -14.37
CA THR A 169 11.55 9.82 -14.12
C THR A 169 10.70 8.80 -13.37
N THR A 170 10.87 7.53 -13.69
CA THR A 170 10.31 6.45 -12.88
C THR A 170 11.26 6.14 -11.73
N VAL A 171 10.74 5.60 -10.63
CA VAL A 171 11.50 5.16 -9.46
C VAL A 171 10.90 3.85 -8.95
N LEU A 172 11.72 2.97 -8.39
CA LEU A 172 11.24 1.82 -7.64
C LEU A 172 11.14 2.17 -6.16
N LEU A 173 9.93 2.09 -5.58
CA LEU A 173 9.70 2.20 -4.15
C LEU A 173 9.94 0.82 -3.50
N PRO A 174 10.96 0.67 -2.62
CA PRO A 174 11.31 -0.62 -2.06
C PRO A 174 10.28 -1.08 -1.02
N GLU A 175 10.06 -2.41 -0.92
CA GLU A 175 9.12 -3.00 0.03
C GLU A 175 9.38 -2.58 1.49
N ALA A 176 10.66 -2.48 1.89
CA ALA A 176 11.04 -2.07 3.24
C ALA A 176 10.66 -0.61 3.56
N MET A 177 10.57 0.27 2.55
CA MET A 177 10.01 1.63 2.71
C MET A 177 8.49 1.55 2.91
N LEU A 178 7.82 0.74 2.09
CA LEU A 178 6.37 0.56 2.11
C LEU A 178 5.87 -0.23 3.33
N ALA A 179 6.76 -0.80 4.15
CA ALA A 179 6.43 -1.45 5.41
C ALA A 179 6.13 -0.46 6.56
N THR A 180 6.56 0.80 6.44
CA THR A 180 6.41 1.81 7.50
C THR A 180 5.44 2.90 7.07
N PRO A 181 4.26 2.99 7.73
CA PRO A 181 3.28 4.03 7.47
C PRO A 181 3.82 5.43 7.76
N GLY A 182 3.29 6.41 7.04
CA GLY A 182 3.60 7.83 7.23
C GLY A 182 3.95 8.55 5.94
N LEU A 183 4.26 9.83 6.09
CA LEU A 183 4.71 10.68 5.00
C LEU A 183 6.20 10.49 4.77
N TRP A 184 6.56 10.24 3.51
CA TRP A 184 7.93 10.14 3.03
C TRP A 184 8.25 11.35 2.16
N THR A 185 9.23 12.14 2.60
CA THR A 185 9.79 13.23 1.79
C THR A 185 10.69 12.63 0.71
N ILE A 186 10.40 12.95 -0.55
CA ILE A 186 11.23 12.54 -1.69
C ILE A 186 12.17 13.69 -2.01
N THR A 187 13.47 13.45 -1.88
CA THR A 187 14.53 14.43 -2.13
C THR A 187 15.23 14.12 -3.45
N LEU A 188 15.45 15.16 -4.24
CA LEU A 188 16.13 15.13 -5.52
C LEU A 188 17.44 15.91 -5.38
N VAL A 189 18.57 15.30 -5.75
CA VAL A 189 19.87 15.97 -5.70
C VAL A 189 20.57 15.84 -7.05
N THR A 190 20.72 16.97 -7.74
CA THR A 190 21.56 17.06 -8.93
C THR A 190 22.96 17.52 -8.50
N PRO A 191 24.03 16.77 -8.82
CA PRO A 191 25.38 17.08 -8.36
C PRO A 191 25.92 18.37 -9.00
N ALA A 192 26.98 18.91 -8.39
CA ALA A 192 27.81 19.93 -9.01
C ALA A 192 28.37 19.44 -10.36
N PRO A 193 28.69 20.33 -11.32
CA PRO A 193 28.72 21.79 -11.21
C PRO A 193 27.33 22.45 -11.21
N GLY A 194 27.13 23.51 -10.40
CA GLY A 194 25.80 24.09 -10.19
C GLY A 194 24.97 23.13 -9.35
N GLY A 195 23.97 22.49 -9.97
CA GLY A 195 23.13 21.49 -9.33
C GLY A 195 22.42 22.04 -8.11
N GLY A 196 21.83 21.15 -7.32
CA GLY A 196 21.13 21.54 -6.11
C GLY A 196 20.25 20.44 -5.56
N THR A 197 19.61 20.74 -4.44
CA THR A 197 18.65 19.87 -3.77
C THR A 197 17.26 20.46 -3.87
N SER A 198 16.27 19.61 -4.14
CA SER A 198 14.85 19.94 -4.03
C SER A 198 14.06 18.75 -3.49
N THR A 199 12.75 18.92 -3.33
CA THR A 199 11.85 17.86 -2.90
C THR A 199 10.67 17.76 -3.85
N VAL A 200 10.04 16.59 -3.93
CA VAL A 200 8.76 16.43 -4.62
C VAL A 200 7.64 17.03 -3.77
N ASP A 201 6.83 17.90 -4.36
CA ASP A 201 5.69 18.52 -3.68
C ASP A 201 4.72 17.47 -3.11
N GLY A 202 4.34 17.64 -1.85
CA GLY A 202 3.45 16.72 -1.14
C GLY A 202 4.06 15.37 -0.74
N GLY A 203 5.25 15.01 -1.23
CA GLY A 203 5.94 13.76 -0.92
C GLY A 203 5.15 12.51 -1.35
N PHE A 204 5.43 11.39 -0.69
CA PHE A 204 4.77 10.11 -0.90
C PHE A 204 4.20 9.57 0.42
N THR A 205 2.95 9.14 0.45
CA THR A 205 2.31 8.67 1.70
C THR A 205 2.16 7.15 1.71
N VAL A 206 2.72 6.48 2.73
CA VAL A 206 2.38 5.09 3.04
C VAL A 206 1.21 5.10 4.02
N VAL A 207 0.04 4.66 3.56
CA VAL A 207 -1.17 4.57 4.38
C VAL A 207 -1.07 3.34 5.27
N ALA A 208 -1.33 3.51 6.57
CA ALA A 208 -1.35 2.38 7.50
C ALA A 208 -2.31 1.29 7.02
N GLY A 209 -1.89 0.03 7.11
CA GLY A 209 -2.73 -1.09 6.71
C GLY A 209 -3.95 -1.21 7.61
N ASN A 210 -5.08 -1.64 7.03
CA ASN A 210 -6.22 -2.10 7.80
C ASN A 210 -5.79 -3.30 8.67
N PRO A 211 -6.30 -3.45 9.90
CA PRO A 211 -5.95 -4.60 10.74
C PRO A 211 -6.42 -5.91 10.09
N THR A 212 -5.74 -7.02 10.35
CA THR A 212 -6.26 -8.36 9.97
C THR A 212 -7.39 -8.74 10.94
N PRO A 213 -8.59 -9.06 10.46
CA PRO A 213 -9.72 -9.35 11.32
C PRO A 213 -9.57 -10.76 11.92
N ALA A 214 -10.06 -10.98 13.13
CA ALA A 214 -10.17 -12.30 13.74
C ALA A 214 -11.53 -12.45 14.43
N VAL A 215 -12.20 -13.58 14.21
CA VAL A 215 -13.53 -13.86 14.78
C VAL A 215 -13.37 -14.78 15.99
N ARG A 216 -13.94 -14.37 17.13
CA ARG A 216 -13.89 -15.13 18.39
C ARG A 216 -15.22 -15.81 18.70
N SER A 217 -16.34 -15.13 18.48
CA SER A 217 -17.68 -15.65 18.75
C SER A 217 -18.72 -14.91 17.91
N TRP A 218 -19.92 -15.46 17.85
CA TRP A 218 -21.06 -14.84 17.17
C TRP A 218 -22.36 -15.18 17.90
N THR A 219 -23.33 -14.27 17.81
CA THR A 219 -24.65 -14.39 18.43
C THR A 219 -25.71 -13.83 17.46
N PRO A 220 -26.83 -14.54 17.26
CA PRO A 220 -27.12 -15.87 17.81
C PRO A 220 -26.26 -16.97 17.15
N TYR A 221 -26.08 -18.11 17.84
CA TYR A 221 -25.40 -19.28 17.27
C TYR A 221 -26.31 -20.06 16.29
N LEU A 222 -27.63 -19.88 16.45
CA LEU A 222 -28.70 -20.47 15.66
C LEU A 222 -29.59 -19.36 15.09
N LEU A 223 -29.70 -19.30 13.77
CA LEU A 223 -30.69 -18.49 13.07
C LEU A 223 -31.88 -19.38 12.70
N VAL A 224 -33.09 -18.86 12.88
CA VAL A 224 -34.31 -19.59 12.52
C VAL A 224 -35.11 -18.81 11.50
N SER A 225 -35.34 -19.40 10.33
CA SER A 225 -36.11 -18.77 9.26
C SER A 225 -37.57 -18.63 9.64
N ASP A 226 -38.02 -17.39 9.79
CA ASP A 226 -39.42 -17.01 9.96
C ASP A 226 -39.96 -16.21 8.76
N GLY A 227 -39.18 -16.15 7.67
CA GLY A 227 -39.49 -15.40 6.45
C GLY A 227 -38.79 -14.04 6.36
N GLY A 228 -38.04 -13.61 7.38
CA GLY A 228 -37.31 -12.34 7.40
C GLY A 228 -35.79 -12.48 7.34
N ALA A 229 -35.13 -11.35 7.05
CA ALA A 229 -33.70 -11.18 7.30
C ALA A 229 -33.43 -11.08 8.81
N GLN A 230 -32.25 -11.51 9.26
CA GLN A 230 -31.92 -11.61 10.68
C GLN A 230 -30.57 -10.99 10.98
N ASP A 231 -30.43 -10.33 12.13
CA ASP A 231 -29.15 -9.75 12.53
C ASP A 231 -28.24 -10.80 13.18
N LEU A 232 -26.96 -10.73 12.80
CA LEU A 232 -25.88 -11.53 13.34
C LEU A 232 -24.81 -10.60 13.91
N THR A 233 -24.58 -10.72 15.21
CA THR A 233 -23.50 -10.01 15.91
C THR A 233 -22.27 -10.90 15.97
N ILE A 234 -21.13 -10.40 15.50
CA ILE A 234 -19.85 -11.08 15.44
C ILE A 234 -18.87 -10.33 16.35
N SER A 235 -18.27 -11.04 17.30
CA SER A 235 -17.28 -10.47 18.23
C SER A 235 -15.88 -10.98 17.92
N GLY A 236 -14.89 -10.11 18.04
CA GLY A 236 -13.54 -10.41 17.59
C GLY A 236 -12.58 -9.24 17.76
N THR A 237 -11.60 -9.15 16.86
CA THR A 237 -10.60 -8.08 16.83
C THR A 237 -10.35 -7.62 15.40
N GLY A 238 -9.87 -6.39 15.25
CA GLY A 238 -9.43 -5.87 13.96
C GLY A 238 -10.59 -5.58 13.01
N PHE A 239 -11.81 -5.37 13.51
CA PHE A 239 -12.92 -4.91 12.68
C PHE A 239 -12.85 -3.37 12.51
N TYR A 240 -13.41 -2.83 11.44
CA TYR A 240 -13.55 -1.38 11.23
C TYR A 240 -14.73 -1.10 10.29
N GLN A 241 -14.99 0.18 9.99
CA GLN A 241 -16.15 0.60 9.19
C GLN A 241 -16.14 0.18 7.69
N GLY A 242 -15.24 -0.71 7.29
CA GLY A 242 -15.24 -1.35 5.97
C GLY A 242 -15.08 -2.87 6.04
N SER A 243 -15.18 -3.47 7.23
CA SER A 243 -15.20 -4.92 7.41
C SER A 243 -16.46 -5.52 6.79
N ALA A 244 -16.30 -6.59 6.01
CA ALA A 244 -17.38 -7.27 5.30
C ALA A 244 -17.52 -8.72 5.76
N VAL A 245 -18.74 -9.21 5.98
CA VAL A 245 -18.99 -10.64 6.22
C VAL A 245 -19.36 -11.29 4.90
N VAL A 246 -18.61 -12.32 4.51
CA VAL A 246 -18.75 -13.01 3.23
C VAL A 246 -19.16 -14.46 3.47
N ASP A 247 -20.28 -14.88 2.87
CA ASP A 247 -20.64 -16.29 2.77
C ASP A 247 -19.71 -16.99 1.79
N GLN A 248 -19.01 -18.02 2.24
CA GLN A 248 -18.04 -18.75 1.42
C GLN A 248 -18.70 -19.66 0.38
N THR A 249 -20.02 -19.86 0.46
CA THR A 249 -20.79 -20.68 -0.47
C THR A 249 -21.28 -19.85 -1.66
N SER A 250 -21.98 -18.74 -1.37
CA SER A 250 -22.55 -17.86 -2.40
C SER A 250 -21.61 -16.74 -2.82
N LEU A 251 -20.54 -16.50 -2.06
CA LEU A 251 -19.66 -15.32 -2.16
C LEU A 251 -20.39 -13.98 -1.96
N ALA A 252 -21.63 -14.02 -1.45
CA ALA A 252 -22.38 -12.83 -1.13
C ALA A 252 -21.80 -12.14 0.10
N THR A 253 -21.81 -10.81 0.09
CA THR A 253 -21.47 -9.99 1.26
C THR A 253 -22.74 -9.57 1.98
N PHE A 254 -22.77 -9.73 3.30
CA PHE A 254 -23.91 -9.33 4.12
C PHE A 254 -23.86 -7.83 4.44
N PRO A 255 -25.01 -7.12 4.36
CA PRO A 255 -25.10 -5.72 4.74
C PRO A 255 -24.63 -5.48 6.18
N THR A 256 -23.75 -4.50 6.37
CA THR A 256 -23.25 -4.13 7.69
C THR A 256 -24.18 -3.12 8.36
N VAL A 257 -24.62 -3.43 9.58
CA VAL A 257 -25.45 -2.57 10.41
C VAL A 257 -24.57 -1.65 11.27
N SER A 258 -23.53 -2.21 11.90
CA SER A 258 -22.56 -1.44 12.67
C SER A 258 -21.22 -2.16 12.77
N ALA A 259 -20.13 -1.40 12.90
CA ALA A 259 -18.79 -1.94 13.06
C ALA A 259 -17.98 -1.09 14.05
N THR A 260 -17.37 -1.77 15.02
CA THR A 260 -16.37 -1.24 15.95
C THR A 260 -15.11 -2.10 15.86
N SER A 261 -14.05 -1.80 16.61
CA SER A 261 -12.82 -2.63 16.58
C SER A 261 -12.99 -4.07 17.07
N THR A 262 -14.08 -4.37 17.79
CA THR A 262 -14.30 -5.66 18.45
C THR A 262 -15.68 -6.27 18.23
N SER A 263 -16.61 -5.55 17.60
CA SER A 263 -17.97 -6.02 17.31
C SER A 263 -18.40 -5.57 15.92
N LEU A 264 -18.91 -6.51 15.12
CA LEU A 264 -19.46 -6.31 13.78
C LEU A 264 -20.88 -6.88 13.75
N VAL A 265 -21.87 -6.06 13.46
CA VAL A 265 -23.27 -6.49 13.30
C VAL A 265 -23.61 -6.44 11.82
N VAL A 266 -24.10 -7.56 11.29
CA VAL A 266 -24.55 -7.66 9.90
C VAL A 266 -25.97 -8.20 9.84
N THR A 267 -26.69 -7.85 8.79
CA THR A 267 -27.99 -8.45 8.49
C THR A 267 -27.78 -9.62 7.53
N VAL A 268 -28.11 -10.84 7.98
CA VAL A 268 -28.16 -12.05 7.17
C VAL A 268 -29.43 -12.01 6.32
N PRO A 269 -29.32 -11.97 4.98
CA PRO A 269 -30.49 -11.89 4.10
C PRO A 269 -31.43 -13.11 4.21
N ALA A 270 -32.71 -12.91 3.89
CA ALA A 270 -33.76 -13.93 4.08
C ALA A 270 -33.53 -15.22 3.25
N ASP A 271 -33.00 -15.09 2.03
CA ASP A 271 -32.62 -16.22 1.17
C ASP A 271 -31.48 -17.05 1.78
N HIS A 272 -30.59 -16.41 2.55
CA HIS A 272 -29.52 -17.07 3.29
C HIS A 272 -30.01 -17.73 4.58
N VAL A 273 -31.26 -17.55 5.00
CA VAL A 273 -31.89 -18.35 6.06
C VAL A 273 -32.98 -19.30 5.55
N ALA A 274 -33.34 -19.27 4.27
CA ALA A 274 -34.47 -20.03 3.71
C ALA A 274 -34.32 -21.56 3.72
N LEU A 275 -33.09 -22.08 3.83
CA LEU A 275 -32.79 -23.51 3.84
C LEU A 275 -31.99 -23.91 5.07
N ASP A 276 -32.36 -25.06 5.64
CA ASP A 276 -31.63 -25.73 6.71
C ASP A 276 -30.17 -25.98 6.34
N GLY A 277 -29.29 -25.86 7.33
CA GLY A 277 -27.88 -26.21 7.21
C GLY A 277 -26.97 -25.21 7.87
N PHE A 278 -25.70 -25.20 7.45
CA PHE A 278 -24.71 -24.27 7.96
C PHE A 278 -24.42 -23.18 6.92
N ARG A 279 -24.20 -21.96 7.40
CA ARG A 279 -23.57 -20.89 6.62
C ARG A 279 -22.13 -20.77 7.07
N THR A 280 -21.21 -21.05 6.14
CA THR A 280 -19.76 -20.90 6.40
C THR A 280 -19.38 -19.48 6.04
N LEU A 281 -19.07 -18.68 7.06
CA LEU A 281 -18.85 -17.24 6.93
C LEU A 281 -17.41 -16.88 7.25
N ARG A 282 -17.00 -15.68 6.80
CA ARG A 282 -15.73 -15.06 7.12
C ARG A 282 -15.86 -13.55 7.14
N VAL A 283 -15.15 -12.87 8.04
CA VAL A 283 -14.94 -11.41 7.96
C VAL A 283 -13.71 -11.10 7.09
N VAL A 284 -13.86 -10.15 6.18
CA VAL A 284 -12.83 -9.65 5.26
C VAL A 284 -12.62 -8.16 5.49
N ASN A 285 -11.36 -7.77 5.59
CA ASN A 285 -10.92 -6.39 5.60
C ASN A 285 -10.14 -6.12 4.31
N ALA A 286 -10.57 -5.13 3.55
CA ALA A 286 -9.97 -4.82 2.26
C ALA A 286 -8.54 -4.25 2.40
N ALA A 287 -7.80 -4.26 1.29
CA ALA A 287 -6.56 -3.51 1.18
C ALA A 287 -6.81 -2.00 1.41
N PRO A 288 -5.80 -1.21 1.85
CA PRO A 288 -4.42 -1.61 2.13
C PRO A 288 -4.26 -2.47 3.38
N GLY A 289 -3.29 -3.40 3.41
CA GLY A 289 -3.16 -4.39 4.48
C GLY A 289 -4.37 -5.31 4.56
N GLY A 290 -5.00 -5.37 5.74
CA GLY A 290 -6.25 -6.10 5.96
C GLY A 290 -6.08 -7.60 5.93
N GLY A 291 -7.01 -8.28 5.28
CA GLY A 291 -6.99 -9.72 5.08
C GLY A 291 -8.27 -10.42 5.55
N GLN A 292 -8.12 -11.70 5.79
CA GLN A 292 -9.20 -12.64 6.04
C GLN A 292 -9.14 -13.17 7.48
N SER A 293 -10.27 -13.18 8.18
CA SER A 293 -10.39 -13.86 9.47
C SER A 293 -10.44 -15.37 9.33
N ASN A 294 -10.45 -16.10 10.45
CA ASN A 294 -10.82 -17.51 10.49
C ASN A 294 -12.26 -17.75 9.99
N LEU A 295 -12.52 -18.95 9.48
CA LEU A 295 -13.87 -19.38 9.15
C LEU A 295 -14.69 -19.62 10.41
N PHE A 296 -15.98 -19.33 10.34
CA PHE A 296 -16.96 -19.69 11.35
C PHE A 296 -18.26 -20.16 10.71
N GLN A 297 -19.04 -20.95 11.45
CA GLN A 297 -20.27 -21.55 10.94
C GLN A 297 -21.46 -21.13 11.78
N VAL A 298 -22.48 -20.58 11.12
CA VAL A 298 -23.76 -20.25 11.74
C VAL A 298 -24.75 -21.34 11.36
N SER A 299 -25.41 -21.93 12.35
CA SER A 299 -26.47 -22.90 12.12
C SER A 299 -27.74 -22.17 11.70
N VAL A 300 -28.37 -22.63 10.63
CA VAL A 300 -29.66 -22.15 10.13
C VAL A 300 -30.66 -23.29 10.20
N LYS A 301 -31.82 -23.02 10.78
CA LYS A 301 -32.98 -23.91 10.79
C LYS A 301 -34.21 -23.20 10.25
N VAL A 302 -35.07 -23.92 9.57
CA VAL A 302 -36.36 -23.41 9.10
C VAL A 302 -37.38 -23.61 10.21
N LYS A 303 -38.24 -22.61 10.46
CA LYS A 303 -39.34 -22.77 11.40
C LYS A 303 -40.17 -24.01 11.03
N PRO A 304 -40.43 -24.92 11.98
CA PRO A 304 -41.14 -26.15 11.66
C PRO A 304 -42.59 -25.86 11.27
N THR A 305 -43.13 -26.68 10.38
CA THR A 305 -44.58 -26.74 10.10
C THR A 305 -45.06 -28.17 10.29
N LEU A 306 -46.33 -28.33 10.69
CA LEU A 306 -46.94 -29.64 10.87
C LEU A 306 -48.10 -29.77 9.88
N SER A 307 -48.02 -30.72 8.96
CA SER A 307 -49.06 -30.97 7.95
C SER A 307 -49.94 -32.17 8.29
N GLN A 308 -49.45 -33.12 9.10
CA GLN A 308 -50.22 -34.30 9.48
C GLN A 308 -49.79 -34.87 10.85
N VAL A 309 -50.78 -35.41 11.56
CA VAL A 309 -50.62 -36.36 12.68
C VAL A 309 -51.33 -37.64 12.27
N SER A 310 -50.63 -38.78 12.22
CA SER A 310 -51.19 -40.05 11.76
C SER A 310 -50.76 -41.24 12.65
N PRO A 311 -51.68 -42.01 13.24
CA PRO A 311 -53.12 -41.79 13.25
C PRO A 311 -53.52 -40.46 13.92
N SER A 312 -54.62 -39.83 13.49
CA SER A 312 -55.16 -38.63 14.15
C SER A 312 -56.05 -38.96 15.36
N THR A 313 -56.11 -40.24 15.73
CA THR A 313 -56.84 -40.75 16.88
C THR A 313 -55.97 -41.66 17.75
N ALA A 314 -56.25 -41.69 19.05
CA ALA A 314 -55.63 -42.61 20.00
C ALA A 314 -56.63 -43.03 21.08
N THR A 315 -56.31 -44.06 21.86
CA THR A 315 -57.13 -44.51 22.99
C THR A 315 -56.53 -44.04 24.31
N ALA A 316 -57.36 -43.49 25.19
CA ALA A 316 -56.92 -43.03 26.50
C ALA A 316 -56.22 -44.16 27.29
N ASN A 317 -55.13 -43.85 27.99
CA ASN A 317 -54.36 -44.79 28.82
C ASN A 317 -53.76 -46.01 28.08
N SER A 318 -53.70 -46.02 26.74
CA SER A 318 -53.15 -47.15 25.98
C SER A 318 -51.79 -46.89 25.34
N GLY A 319 -51.30 -45.65 25.39
CA GLY A 319 -50.17 -45.21 24.58
C GLY A 319 -50.51 -45.16 23.08
N ALA A 320 -49.66 -44.54 22.27
CA ALA A 320 -49.84 -44.46 20.83
C ALA A 320 -48.50 -44.21 20.12
N VAL A 321 -48.34 -44.76 18.91
CA VAL A 321 -47.21 -44.44 18.03
C VAL A 321 -47.77 -43.61 16.89
N LEU A 322 -47.33 -42.35 16.80
CA LEU A 322 -47.82 -41.38 15.81
C LEU A 322 -46.71 -41.01 14.84
N THR A 323 -47.01 -41.02 13.56
CA THR A 323 -46.19 -40.39 12.52
C THR A 323 -46.61 -38.94 12.36
N LEU A 324 -45.67 -38.04 12.59
CA LEU A 324 -45.80 -36.62 12.32
C LEU A 324 -45.19 -36.31 10.95
N THR A 325 -45.94 -35.63 10.08
CA THR A 325 -45.46 -35.13 8.78
C THR A 325 -45.45 -33.62 8.79
N GLY A 326 -44.40 -33.00 8.27
CA GLY A 326 -44.20 -31.56 8.35
C GLY A 326 -43.01 -31.07 7.53
N THR A 327 -42.45 -29.93 7.93
CA THR A 327 -41.17 -29.39 7.44
C THR A 327 -40.35 -28.86 8.61
N GLY A 328 -39.04 -28.69 8.42
CA GLY A 328 -38.16 -28.08 9.43
C GLY A 328 -37.93 -28.95 10.66
N PHE A 329 -38.11 -30.27 10.54
CA PHE A 329 -37.80 -31.19 11.63
C PHE A 329 -36.29 -31.40 11.71
N VAL A 330 -35.74 -31.40 12.91
CA VAL A 330 -34.31 -31.47 13.16
C VAL A 330 -34.01 -32.68 14.04
N PRO A 331 -33.22 -33.66 13.55
CA PRO A 331 -32.80 -34.79 14.37
C PRO A 331 -32.19 -34.35 15.70
N ASN A 332 -32.69 -34.91 16.81
CA ASN A 332 -32.29 -34.62 18.19
C ASN A 332 -32.60 -33.21 18.73
N PHE A 333 -33.09 -32.29 17.90
CA PHE A 333 -33.41 -30.90 18.30
C PHE A 333 -34.89 -30.57 18.17
N SER A 334 -35.69 -31.40 17.49
CA SER A 334 -37.15 -31.30 17.50
C SER A 334 -37.78 -32.03 18.67
N PHE A 335 -38.77 -31.40 19.28
CA PHE A 335 -39.59 -31.99 20.34
C PHE A 335 -41.06 -31.63 20.14
N VAL A 336 -41.94 -32.48 20.65
CA VAL A 336 -43.38 -32.29 20.57
C VAL A 336 -43.87 -31.57 21.81
N GLN A 337 -44.69 -30.54 21.59
CA GLN A 337 -45.57 -29.94 22.59
C GLN A 337 -46.95 -30.56 22.45
N LEU A 338 -47.36 -31.30 23.47
CA LEU A 338 -48.71 -31.85 23.58
C LEU A 338 -49.55 -30.96 24.52
N ARG A 339 -50.59 -30.33 23.99
CA ARG A 339 -51.50 -29.44 24.73
C ARG A 339 -52.79 -30.17 25.05
N CYS A 340 -53.15 -30.24 26.32
CA CYS A 340 -54.35 -30.96 26.74
C CYS A 340 -55.63 -30.09 26.60
N PRO A 341 -56.80 -30.69 26.29
CA PRO A 341 -58.09 -29.99 26.38
C PRO A 341 -58.40 -29.60 27.84
N ALA A 342 -58.59 -28.30 28.10
CA ALA A 342 -58.86 -27.77 29.45
C ALA A 342 -60.27 -28.11 29.99
N PRO A 343 -60.55 -27.96 31.32
CA PRO A 343 -59.70 -28.18 32.48
C PRO A 343 -60.15 -29.47 33.21
N GLY A 344 -59.53 -30.61 32.89
CA GLY A 344 -59.72 -31.88 33.61
C GLY A 344 -58.49 -32.78 33.57
N CYS A 345 -57.46 -32.34 32.87
CA CYS A 345 -56.22 -33.05 32.58
C CYS A 345 -55.07 -32.64 33.52
N SER A 346 -55.40 -31.84 34.56
CA SER A 346 -54.44 -31.22 35.45
C SER A 346 -53.92 -32.12 36.57
N MET A 347 -54.39 -33.35 36.68
CA MET A 347 -53.96 -34.28 37.72
C MET A 347 -53.68 -35.65 37.11
N LEU A 348 -52.39 -35.95 36.94
CA LEU A 348 -51.93 -37.32 36.86
C LEU A 348 -52.20 -38.02 38.21
N ALA A 349 -52.29 -39.36 38.22
CA ALA A 349 -52.47 -40.15 39.44
C ALA A 349 -51.31 -40.01 40.46
N ASP A 350 -50.22 -39.33 40.09
CA ASP A 350 -49.05 -39.01 40.93
C ASP A 350 -49.04 -37.54 41.45
N GLY A 351 -50.05 -36.73 41.12
CA GLY A 351 -50.16 -35.34 41.57
C GLY A 351 -49.39 -34.29 40.74
N GLY A 352 -48.86 -34.65 39.56
CA GLY A 352 -48.21 -33.69 38.65
C GLY A 352 -49.16 -32.95 37.70
N TYR A 353 -48.92 -31.65 37.48
CA TYR A 353 -49.58 -30.82 36.45
C TYR A 353 -48.96 -31.04 35.05
N LEU A 354 -49.78 -31.14 34.00
CA LEU A 354 -49.36 -31.16 32.58
C LEU A 354 -49.58 -29.78 31.90
N PRO A 355 -48.76 -28.73 32.09
CA PRO A 355 -48.88 -27.58 31.20
C PRO A 355 -48.18 -27.83 29.85
N THR A 356 -47.01 -28.50 29.82
CA THR A 356 -46.32 -28.91 28.58
C THR A 356 -45.26 -29.95 28.93
N ARG A 357 -45.38 -31.22 28.51
CA ARG A 357 -44.23 -32.14 28.51
C ARG A 357 -43.55 -32.04 27.14
N THR A 358 -42.26 -31.73 27.14
CA THR A 358 -41.37 -31.91 26.00
C THR A 358 -41.24 -33.41 25.75
N ILE A 359 -41.78 -33.90 24.64
CA ILE A 359 -41.59 -35.29 24.21
C ILE A 359 -40.59 -35.25 23.06
N TYR A 360 -39.46 -35.96 23.19
CA TYR A 360 -38.50 -36.01 22.09
C TYR A 360 -39.12 -36.69 20.88
N LEU A 361 -39.01 -36.04 19.72
CA LEU A 361 -39.47 -36.58 18.45
C LEU A 361 -38.36 -37.45 17.86
N ALA A 362 -38.63 -38.71 17.54
CA ALA A 362 -37.71 -39.54 16.77
C ALA A 362 -37.80 -39.12 15.29
N VAL A 363 -37.00 -38.12 14.90
CA VAL A 363 -37.02 -37.56 13.55
C VAL A 363 -36.31 -38.51 12.56
N SER A 364 -37.04 -38.97 11.53
CA SER A 364 -36.52 -39.84 10.47
C SER A 364 -36.03 -39.04 9.25
N SER A 365 -36.58 -37.84 9.02
CA SER A 365 -36.15 -36.88 7.99
C SER A 365 -36.51 -35.45 8.41
N ASP A 366 -36.11 -34.46 7.62
CA ASP A 366 -36.53 -33.06 7.76
C ASP A 366 -38.05 -32.82 7.65
N THR A 367 -38.79 -33.86 7.27
CA THR A 367 -40.23 -33.84 6.93
C THR A 367 -41.04 -34.87 7.70
N GLN A 368 -40.41 -35.80 8.42
CA GLN A 368 -41.10 -36.88 9.13
C GLN A 368 -40.43 -37.20 10.47
N GLY A 369 -41.26 -37.47 11.49
CA GLY A 369 -40.80 -37.98 12.78
C GLY A 369 -41.84 -38.89 13.43
N THR A 370 -41.38 -39.77 14.30
CA THR A 370 -42.22 -40.68 15.09
C THR A 370 -42.31 -40.17 16.53
N LEU A 371 -43.54 -40.03 17.01
CA LEU A 371 -43.88 -39.66 18.36
C LEU A 371 -44.47 -40.86 19.09
N ASP A 372 -43.75 -41.36 20.08
CA ASP A 372 -44.22 -42.41 20.97
C ASP A 372 -44.84 -41.80 22.23
N LEU A 373 -46.16 -41.93 22.33
CA LEU A 373 -46.94 -41.52 23.49
C LEU A 373 -47.08 -42.67 24.49
N THR A 374 -46.77 -42.42 25.75
CA THR A 374 -47.04 -43.34 26.85
C THR A 374 -48.48 -43.21 27.34
N PRO A 375 -49.05 -44.24 27.99
CA PRO A 375 -50.37 -44.17 28.64
C PRO A 375 -50.58 -42.92 29.50
N THR A 376 -49.55 -42.50 30.24
CA THR A 376 -49.58 -41.34 31.14
C THR A 376 -49.58 -40.00 30.42
N GLN A 377 -49.24 -39.94 29.13
CA GLN A 377 -49.24 -38.70 28.34
C GLN A 377 -50.61 -38.40 27.70
N ILE A 378 -51.48 -39.42 27.59
CA ILE A 378 -52.86 -39.30 27.09
C ILE A 378 -53.85 -39.98 28.04
N PRO A 379 -53.98 -39.50 29.30
CA PRO A 379 -54.74 -40.19 30.34
C PRO A 379 -56.26 -40.05 30.20
N THR A 380 -56.74 -39.01 29.51
CA THR A 380 -58.16 -38.70 29.38
C THR A 380 -58.57 -38.56 27.92
N ALA A 381 -59.83 -38.92 27.61
CA ALA A 381 -60.43 -38.65 26.32
C ALA A 381 -60.55 -37.13 26.07
N GLY A 382 -60.47 -36.73 24.81
CA GLY A 382 -60.55 -35.33 24.37
C GLY A 382 -59.61 -35.01 23.21
N THR A 383 -59.65 -33.76 22.74
CA THR A 383 -58.82 -33.30 21.62
C THR A 383 -57.54 -32.64 22.13
N TYR A 384 -56.42 -33.32 21.96
CA TYR A 384 -55.10 -32.80 22.28
C TYR A 384 -54.54 -32.02 21.09
N GLY A 385 -53.85 -30.92 21.39
CA GLY A 385 -53.07 -30.17 20.42
C GLY A 385 -51.67 -30.75 20.28
N VAL A 386 -51.26 -31.09 19.06
CA VAL A 386 -49.91 -31.55 18.75
C VAL A 386 -49.19 -30.45 17.99
N ALA A 387 -48.07 -29.98 18.50
CA ALA A 387 -47.16 -29.08 17.79
C ALA A 387 -45.71 -29.57 17.90
N VAL A 388 -44.90 -29.28 16.89
CA VAL A 388 -43.46 -29.56 16.89
C VAL A 388 -42.72 -28.27 17.12
N SER A 389 -41.81 -28.27 18.09
CA SER A 389 -40.93 -27.17 18.39
C SER A 389 -39.48 -27.55 18.13
N ILE A 390 -38.67 -26.56 17.81
CA ILE A 390 -37.21 -26.67 17.75
C ILE A 390 -36.57 -25.75 18.79
N GLU A 391 -35.26 -25.91 18.99
CA GLU A 391 -34.46 -25.00 19.81
C GLU A 391 -34.67 -23.53 19.41
N GLY A 392 -34.65 -22.61 20.39
CA GLY A 392 -34.99 -21.20 20.18
C GLY A 392 -36.48 -20.85 20.33
N GLY A 393 -37.35 -21.83 20.66
CA GLY A 393 -38.76 -21.58 20.98
C GLY A 393 -39.70 -21.48 19.77
N HIS A 394 -39.19 -21.79 18.57
CA HIS A 394 -39.99 -21.78 17.35
C HIS A 394 -40.85 -23.04 17.27
N THR A 395 -42.15 -22.84 17.20
CA THR A 395 -43.16 -23.91 17.23
C THR A 395 -44.00 -23.88 15.96
N SER A 396 -44.35 -25.06 15.46
CA SER A 396 -45.23 -25.23 14.31
C SER A 396 -46.65 -24.77 14.60
N ASN A 397 -47.50 -24.80 13.57
CA ASN A 397 -48.95 -24.86 13.79
C ASN A 397 -49.32 -26.11 14.61
N GLU A 398 -50.47 -26.04 15.27
CA GLU A 398 -51.02 -27.10 16.10
C GLU A 398 -52.02 -27.93 15.28
N LEU A 399 -51.91 -29.26 15.33
CA LEU A 399 -52.87 -30.19 14.73
C LEU A 399 -53.55 -31.05 15.80
N PRO A 400 -54.83 -31.41 15.62
CA PRO A 400 -55.58 -32.16 16.62
C PRO A 400 -55.21 -33.65 16.63
N LEU A 401 -55.15 -34.22 17.84
CA LEU A 401 -55.17 -35.64 18.13
C LEU A 401 -56.40 -35.95 18.99
N THR A 402 -57.34 -36.73 18.45
CA THR A 402 -58.56 -37.11 19.18
C THR A 402 -58.31 -38.36 20.00
N VAL A 403 -58.32 -38.24 21.32
CA VAL A 403 -58.20 -39.38 22.25
C VAL A 403 -59.60 -39.83 22.67
N GLN A 404 -59.90 -41.11 22.51
CA GLN A 404 -61.20 -41.73 22.85
C GLN A 404 -61.12 -42.60 24.10
#